data_AF-A0A1Z8SY98-F1
#
_entry.id   AF-A0A1Z8SY98-F1
#
_cell.length_a   1.000
_cell.length_b   1.000
_cell.length_c   1.000
_cell.angle_alpha   90.00
_cell.angle_beta   90.00
_cell.angle_gamma   90.00
#
_symmetry.space_group_name_H-M   'P 1'
#
loop_
_entity.id
_entity.type
_entity.pdbx_description
1 polymer ?
#
loop_
_entity_poly.entity_id
_entity_poly.type
_entity_poly.pdbx_seq_one_letter_code
_entity_poly.pdbx_strand_id
1 'polypeptide(L)'
;MQMNSSQFGQTLALPDTWQRKALNFLREGRDVVLHAPTGAGKTFVFEQLIESGWKGKAIYTVPTRALANDKFRDWKERGWDVGLVTGDVRYRSDAHIVVATLETQRGSMSRGIGPDLLVADDYQLLGDQRRGPGYEVTIALAPLHTRLLLLSGSVGNPLEVADWLQAHGRSVELVSEGKRPVPLDEVFAETLLRRPFRGRKIRGHWPKLVAGALNANLGPLLIFAPRRAIAEDLARQLAVELPQVEPLELSPEQKKV
;
A
#
# COMPACT_ATOMS: atom_id res chain seq x y z
N MET A 1 5.87 10.30 14.59
CA MET A 1 6.02 9.15 15.51
C MET A 1 6.96 9.57 16.63
N GLN A 2 6.44 9.90 17.81
CA GLN A 2 7.29 10.16 18.98
C GLN A 2 7.64 8.81 19.61
N MET A 3 8.93 8.49 19.66
CA MET A 3 9.46 7.24 20.20
C MET A 3 10.01 7.53 21.61
N ASN A 4 9.34 7.03 22.64
CA ASN A 4 9.93 6.90 23.97
C ASN A 4 10.21 5.41 24.20
N SER A 5 11.49 5.08 24.31
CA SER A 5 11.98 3.74 24.58
C SER A 5 12.10 3.51 26.08
N SER A 6 11.23 2.66 26.63
CA SER A 6 11.40 2.07 27.96
C SER A 6 10.96 0.61 27.93
N GLN A 7 11.94 -0.29 27.88
CA GLN A 7 11.96 -1.72 28.28
C GLN A 7 10.63 -2.40 28.68
N PHE A 8 9.71 -2.65 27.73
CA PHE A 8 8.75 -3.78 27.75
C PHE A 8 8.31 -4.05 26.30
N GLY A 9 8.77 -5.17 25.74
CA GLY A 9 8.86 -5.44 24.30
C GLY A 9 7.57 -5.73 23.53
N GLN A 10 6.49 -4.99 23.79
CA GLN A 10 5.43 -4.80 22.79
C GLN A 10 5.34 -3.31 22.47
N THR A 11 5.76 -2.95 21.26
CA THR A 11 5.56 -1.60 20.74
C THR A 11 4.06 -1.37 20.56
N LEU A 12 3.43 -0.72 21.53
CA LEU A 12 2.02 -0.35 21.44
C LEU A 12 1.88 0.78 20.41
N ALA A 13 1.55 0.43 19.17
CA ALA A 13 1.22 1.41 18.15
C ALA A 13 -0.19 1.95 18.43
N LEU A 14 -0.29 3.17 18.93
CA LEU A 14 -1.58 3.82 19.12
C LEU A 14 -2.04 4.46 17.80
N PRO A 15 -3.33 4.31 17.43
CA PRO A 15 -3.84 4.96 16.23
C PRO A 15 -3.85 6.48 16.37
N ASP A 16 -3.47 7.16 15.30
CA ASP A 16 -3.58 8.60 15.13
C ASP A 16 -5.05 9.05 15.16
N THR A 17 -5.29 10.34 15.39
CA THR A 17 -6.65 10.90 15.50
C THR A 17 -7.52 10.60 14.28
N TRP A 18 -6.97 10.70 13.07
CA TRP A 18 -7.70 10.40 11.83
C TRP A 18 -8.01 8.90 11.69
N GLN A 19 -7.10 8.02 12.14
CA GLN A 19 -7.33 6.57 12.17
C GLN A 19 -8.44 6.21 13.15
N ARG A 20 -8.44 6.83 14.35
CA ARG A 20 -9.52 6.67 15.34
C ARG A 20 -10.86 7.14 14.80
N LYS A 21 -10.89 8.27 14.08
CA LYS A 21 -12.10 8.79 13.44
C LYS A 21 -12.67 7.78 12.43
N ALA A 22 -11.82 7.23 11.56
CA ALA A 22 -12.21 6.18 10.62
C ALA A 22 -12.75 4.93 11.34
N LEU A 23 -12.06 4.46 12.39
CA LEU A 23 -12.50 3.32 13.20
C LEU A 23 -13.88 3.55 13.84
N ASN A 24 -14.14 4.75 14.36
CA ASN A 24 -15.42 5.07 14.99
C ASN A 24 -16.57 5.06 13.96
N PHE A 25 -16.38 5.68 12.80
CA PHE A 25 -17.37 5.64 11.73
C PHE A 25 -17.65 4.21 11.26
N LEU A 26 -16.60 3.40 11.08
CA LEU A 26 -16.78 1.99 10.75
C LEU A 26 -17.58 1.29 11.84
N ARG A 27 -17.30 1.48 13.14
CA ARG A 27 -18.06 0.85 14.23
C ARG A 27 -19.52 1.29 14.30
N GLU A 28 -19.81 2.53 13.92
CA GLU A 28 -21.17 3.10 13.87
C GLU A 28 -21.99 2.64 12.67
N GLY A 29 -21.43 1.80 11.79
CA GLY A 29 -22.15 1.31 10.62
C GLY A 29 -21.94 2.11 9.35
N ARG A 30 -21.08 3.13 9.36
CA ARG A 30 -20.84 4.00 8.21
C ARG A 30 -19.73 3.44 7.30
N ASP A 31 -19.89 3.67 6.02
CA ASP A 31 -18.85 3.46 5.01
C ASP A 31 -17.80 4.57 5.16
N VAL A 32 -16.53 4.27 4.86
CA VAL A 32 -15.44 5.23 4.98
C VAL A 32 -14.64 5.30 3.68
N VAL A 33 -14.53 6.52 3.14
CA VAL A 33 -13.51 6.88 2.16
C VAL A 33 -12.33 7.46 2.91
N LEU A 34 -11.18 6.78 2.85
CA LEU A 34 -9.98 7.13 3.58
C LEU A 34 -8.88 7.62 2.63
N HIS A 35 -8.60 8.92 2.72
CA HIS A 35 -7.59 9.59 1.91
C HIS A 35 -6.37 9.98 2.75
N ALA A 36 -5.27 9.24 2.63
CA ALA A 36 -4.01 9.56 3.33
C ALA A 36 -2.78 9.09 2.51
N PRO A 37 -1.63 9.78 2.61
CA PRO A 37 -0.42 9.40 1.89
C PRO A 37 0.01 7.94 2.07
N THR A 38 0.71 7.39 1.08
CA THR A 38 1.36 6.07 1.23
C THR A 38 2.39 6.13 2.37
N GLY A 39 2.41 5.08 3.19
CA GLY A 39 3.22 5.05 4.42
C GLY A 39 2.56 5.71 5.64
N ALA A 40 1.40 6.36 5.50
CA ALA A 40 0.66 6.93 6.64
C ALA A 40 0.01 5.87 7.56
N GLY A 41 -0.04 4.61 7.14
CA GLY A 41 -0.69 3.55 7.92
C GLY A 41 -2.19 3.42 7.67
N LYS A 42 -2.65 3.56 6.42
CA LYS A 42 -4.06 3.31 6.05
C LYS A 42 -4.49 1.88 6.41
N THR A 43 -3.65 0.89 6.09
CA THR A 43 -3.90 -0.53 6.42
C THR A 43 -4.06 -0.74 7.93
N PHE A 44 -3.41 0.06 8.77
CA PHE A 44 -3.53 -0.03 10.22
C PHE A 44 -4.97 0.19 10.71
N VAL A 45 -5.78 0.98 10.01
CA VAL A 45 -7.22 1.14 10.34
C VAL A 45 -7.95 -0.18 10.22
N PHE A 46 -7.72 -0.95 9.15
CA PHE A 46 -8.29 -2.28 9.00
C PHE A 46 -7.76 -3.22 10.09
N GLU A 47 -6.45 -3.21 10.33
CA GLU A 47 -5.84 -4.13 11.30
C GLU A 47 -6.36 -3.89 12.72
N GLN A 48 -6.47 -2.63 13.14
CA GLN A 48 -7.05 -2.26 14.42
C GLN A 48 -8.54 -2.60 14.52
N LEU A 49 -9.29 -2.51 13.42
CA LEU A 49 -10.70 -2.91 13.43
C LEU A 49 -10.83 -4.41 13.71
N ILE A 50 -10.04 -5.24 13.03
CA ILE A 50 -10.01 -6.69 13.23
C ILE A 50 -9.57 -7.04 14.67
N GLU A 51 -8.44 -6.49 15.12
CA GLU A 51 -7.88 -6.73 16.45
C GLU A 51 -8.81 -6.25 17.58
N SER A 52 -9.62 -5.22 17.32
CA SER A 52 -10.64 -4.75 18.27
C SER A 52 -11.90 -5.62 18.36
N GLY A 53 -11.93 -6.76 17.65
CA GLY A 53 -12.96 -7.78 17.83
C GLY A 53 -14.03 -7.82 16.74
N TRP A 54 -13.73 -7.39 15.51
CA TRP A 54 -14.61 -7.62 14.36
C TRP A 54 -14.98 -9.11 14.25
N LYS A 55 -16.28 -9.41 14.06
CA LYS A 55 -16.81 -10.78 14.01
C LYS A 55 -17.32 -11.20 12.63
N GLY A 56 -17.63 -10.23 11.78
CA GLY A 56 -18.16 -10.48 10.45
C GLY A 56 -17.06 -10.89 9.47
N LYS A 57 -17.43 -11.49 8.35
CA LYS A 57 -16.48 -11.78 7.28
C LYS A 57 -15.92 -10.48 6.72
N ALA A 58 -14.60 -10.40 6.57
CA ALA A 58 -13.91 -9.28 5.96
C ALA A 58 -13.17 -9.70 4.69
N ILE A 59 -13.33 -8.95 3.60
CA ILE A 59 -12.55 -9.14 2.38
C ILE A 59 -11.70 -7.90 2.17
N TYR A 60 -10.38 -8.08 2.19
CA TYR A 60 -9.43 -7.02 1.91
C TYR A 60 -8.89 -7.17 0.50
N THR A 61 -9.23 -6.22 -0.36
CA THR A 61 -8.82 -6.26 -1.76
C THR A 61 -7.62 -5.36 -2.01
N VAL A 62 -6.68 -5.86 -2.80
CA VAL A 62 -5.44 -5.18 -3.20
C VAL A 62 -5.30 -5.18 -4.72
N PRO A 63 -4.52 -4.25 -5.30
CA PRO A 63 -4.51 -4.05 -6.75
C PRO A 63 -3.75 -5.13 -7.51
N THR A 64 -2.86 -5.90 -6.87
CA THR A 64 -2.05 -6.92 -7.56
C THR A 64 -2.01 -8.23 -6.79
N ARG A 65 -1.76 -9.32 -7.50
CA ARG A 65 -1.57 -10.65 -6.90
C ARG A 65 -0.36 -10.71 -5.98
N ALA A 66 0.72 -10.02 -6.34
CA ALA A 66 1.92 -9.94 -5.50
C ALA A 66 1.59 -9.34 -4.13
N LEU A 67 0.89 -8.19 -4.12
CA LEU A 67 0.44 -7.57 -2.87
C LEU A 67 -0.55 -8.45 -2.10
N ALA A 68 -1.40 -9.22 -2.81
CA ALA A 68 -2.33 -10.16 -2.16
C ALA A 68 -1.57 -11.27 -1.44
N ASN A 69 -0.54 -11.83 -2.08
CA ASN A 69 0.32 -12.85 -1.48
C ASN A 69 1.11 -12.31 -0.28
N ASP A 70 1.65 -11.10 -0.40
CA ASP A 70 2.38 -10.45 0.69
C ASP A 70 1.48 -10.23 1.90
N LYS A 71 0.29 -9.63 1.70
CA LYS A 71 -0.68 -9.44 2.79
C LYS A 71 -1.20 -10.73 3.39
N PHE A 72 -1.44 -11.74 2.57
CA PHE A 72 -1.83 -13.06 3.06
C PHE A 72 -0.76 -13.66 3.98
N ARG A 73 0.52 -13.59 3.58
CA ARG A 73 1.64 -14.08 4.40
C ARG A 73 1.76 -13.27 5.69
N ASP A 74 1.78 -11.94 5.60
CA ASP A 74 1.91 -11.05 6.76
C ASP A 74 0.83 -11.34 7.83
N TRP A 75 -0.43 -11.44 7.44
CA TRP A 75 -1.52 -11.66 8.39
C TRP A 75 -1.64 -13.11 8.86
N LYS A 76 -1.22 -14.08 8.03
CA LYS A 76 -1.11 -15.47 8.46
C LYS A 76 -0.01 -15.63 9.52
N GLU A 77 1.11 -14.93 9.38
CA GLU A 77 2.20 -14.89 10.37
C GLU A 77 1.76 -14.23 11.69
N ARG A 78 0.82 -13.28 11.63
CA ARG A 78 0.15 -12.72 12.81
C ARG A 78 -0.85 -13.70 13.49
N GLY A 79 -1.05 -14.89 12.93
CA GLY A 79 -1.95 -15.91 13.48
C GLY A 79 -3.43 -15.68 13.17
N TRP A 80 -3.76 -14.84 12.18
CA TRP A 80 -5.14 -14.59 11.81
C TRP A 80 -5.72 -15.76 10.99
N ASP A 81 -7.05 -15.88 11.01
CA ASP A 81 -7.78 -16.78 10.12
C ASP A 81 -7.92 -16.17 8.72
N VAL A 82 -6.92 -16.43 7.86
CA VAL A 82 -6.78 -15.78 6.54
C VAL A 82 -6.93 -16.76 5.38
N GLY A 83 -7.72 -16.36 4.38
CA GLY A 83 -7.81 -16.96 3.04
C GLY A 83 -7.24 -16.05 1.95
N LEU A 84 -7.05 -16.60 0.76
CA LEU A 84 -6.52 -15.91 -0.41
C LEU A 84 -7.39 -16.21 -1.64
N VAL A 85 -7.88 -15.15 -2.30
CA VAL A 85 -8.70 -15.27 -3.51
C VAL A 85 -8.19 -14.31 -4.59
N THR A 86 -7.42 -14.85 -5.53
CA THR A 86 -6.95 -14.16 -6.73
C THR A 86 -7.57 -14.80 -7.97
N GLY A 87 -7.25 -14.29 -9.16
CA GLY A 87 -7.77 -14.86 -10.42
C GLY A 87 -7.34 -16.31 -10.69
N ASP A 88 -6.26 -16.76 -10.05
CA ASP A 88 -5.60 -18.05 -10.21
C ASP A 88 -5.66 -18.92 -8.95
N VAL A 89 -5.76 -18.33 -7.76
CA VAL A 89 -5.76 -19.06 -6.49
C VAL A 89 -7.06 -18.82 -5.74
N ARG A 90 -7.67 -19.91 -5.25
CA ARG A 90 -8.75 -19.87 -4.26
C ARG A 90 -8.37 -20.78 -3.10
N TYR A 91 -8.00 -20.17 -1.98
CA TYR A 91 -7.61 -20.85 -0.76
C TYR A 91 -8.43 -20.32 0.41
N ARG A 92 -9.12 -21.21 1.13
CA ARG A 92 -9.94 -20.88 2.32
C ARG A 92 -10.83 -19.65 2.12
N SER A 93 -11.62 -19.65 1.05
CA SER A 93 -12.49 -18.51 0.72
C SER A 93 -13.60 -18.27 1.75
N ASP A 94 -13.78 -19.20 2.68
CA ASP A 94 -14.67 -19.18 3.84
C ASP A 94 -14.04 -18.59 5.11
N ALA A 95 -12.73 -18.34 5.11
CA ALA A 95 -12.02 -17.75 6.25
C ALA A 95 -12.64 -16.42 6.71
N HIS A 96 -12.45 -16.09 7.99
CA HIS A 96 -12.91 -14.83 8.58
C HIS A 96 -12.38 -13.61 7.82
N ILE A 97 -11.11 -13.67 7.40
CA ILE A 97 -10.46 -12.62 6.61
C ILE A 97 -10.02 -13.22 5.28
N VAL A 98 -10.36 -12.58 4.16
CA VAL A 98 -9.90 -13.01 2.84
C VAL A 98 -9.15 -11.88 2.17
N VAL A 99 -7.88 -12.11 1.84
CA VAL A 99 -7.11 -11.22 0.96
C VAL A 99 -7.47 -11.56 -0.48
N ALA A 100 -7.79 -10.56 -1.30
CA ALA A 100 -8.22 -10.80 -2.66
C ALA A 100 -7.78 -9.72 -3.66
N THR A 101 -7.91 -10.01 -4.96
CA THR A 101 -7.97 -8.95 -5.98
C THR A 101 -9.42 -8.58 -6.21
N LEU A 102 -9.76 -7.28 -6.28
CA LEU A 102 -11.15 -6.81 -6.32
C LEU A 102 -11.98 -7.46 -7.44
N GLU A 103 -11.38 -7.72 -8.60
CA GLU A 103 -12.05 -8.34 -9.75
C GLU A 103 -12.67 -9.71 -9.41
N THR A 104 -12.12 -10.44 -8.46
CA THR A 104 -12.62 -11.76 -8.05
C THR A 104 -13.95 -11.68 -7.29
N GLN A 105 -14.30 -10.50 -6.77
CA GLN A 105 -15.50 -10.24 -5.98
C GLN A 105 -16.70 -9.85 -6.84
N ARG A 106 -16.48 -9.43 -8.09
CA ARG A 106 -17.55 -8.93 -8.97
C ARG A 106 -18.74 -9.87 -9.05
N GLY A 107 -18.48 -11.17 -9.26
CA GLY A 107 -19.54 -12.16 -9.43
C GLY A 107 -20.36 -12.42 -8.16
N SER A 108 -19.78 -12.28 -6.96
CA SER A 108 -20.54 -12.42 -5.71
C SER A 108 -21.35 -11.16 -5.44
N MET A 109 -20.75 -9.98 -5.60
CA MET A 109 -21.44 -8.69 -5.44
C MET A 109 -22.64 -8.57 -6.39
N SER A 110 -22.49 -8.98 -7.65
CA SER A 110 -23.59 -8.96 -8.63
C SER A 110 -24.75 -9.90 -8.29
N ARG A 111 -24.55 -10.88 -7.41
CA ARG A 111 -25.60 -11.77 -6.89
C ARG A 111 -26.15 -11.29 -5.54
N GLY A 112 -25.75 -10.11 -5.07
CA GLY A 112 -26.10 -9.61 -3.74
C GLY A 112 -25.36 -10.31 -2.60
N ILE A 113 -24.30 -11.07 -2.90
CA ILE A 113 -23.51 -11.82 -1.90
C ILE A 113 -22.23 -11.06 -1.62
N GLY A 114 -22.21 -10.31 -0.52
CA GLY A 114 -21.07 -9.52 -0.05
C GLY A 114 -20.68 -9.89 1.38
N PRO A 115 -19.43 -9.61 1.78
CA PRO A 115 -18.96 -9.76 3.16
C PRO A 115 -19.59 -8.69 4.06
N ASP A 116 -19.38 -8.79 5.37
CA ASP A 116 -19.78 -7.73 6.30
C ASP A 116 -18.91 -6.47 6.14
N LEU A 117 -17.63 -6.66 5.74
CA LEU A 117 -16.68 -5.60 5.42
C LEU A 117 -15.95 -5.88 4.12
N LEU A 118 -15.98 -4.93 3.18
CA LEU A 118 -15.16 -4.91 1.98
C LEU A 118 -14.18 -3.75 2.06
N VAL A 119 -12.88 -4.06 2.05
CA VAL A 119 -11.82 -3.06 1.92
C VAL A 119 -11.34 -3.02 0.47
N ALA A 120 -11.32 -1.84 -0.14
CA ALA A 120 -10.67 -1.62 -1.43
C ALA A 120 -9.41 -0.76 -1.24
N ASP A 121 -8.27 -1.43 -1.19
CA ASP A 121 -6.98 -0.78 -1.18
C ASP A 121 -6.62 -0.29 -2.57
N ASP A 122 -5.94 0.85 -2.63
CA ASP A 122 -5.65 1.57 -3.86
C ASP A 122 -6.89 1.84 -4.75
N TYR A 123 -7.99 2.33 -4.16
CA TYR A 123 -9.22 2.61 -4.91
C TYR A 123 -9.06 3.65 -6.02
N GLN A 124 -7.93 4.36 -6.12
CA GLN A 124 -7.59 5.19 -7.29
C GLN A 124 -7.62 4.40 -8.61
N LEU A 125 -7.56 3.06 -8.55
CA LEU A 125 -7.79 2.21 -9.72
C LEU A 125 -9.18 2.34 -10.35
N LEU A 126 -10.14 3.02 -9.71
CA LEU A 126 -11.36 3.49 -10.37
C LEU A 126 -11.05 4.29 -11.64
N GLY A 127 -9.96 5.08 -11.64
CA GLY A 127 -9.52 5.86 -12.79
C GLY A 127 -8.70 5.07 -13.83
N ASP A 128 -8.45 3.78 -13.62
CA ASP A 128 -7.70 2.96 -14.58
C ASP A 128 -8.55 2.66 -15.82
N GLN A 129 -8.01 2.91 -17.02
CA GLN A 129 -8.77 2.75 -18.28
C GLN A 129 -9.25 1.32 -18.54
N ARG A 130 -8.53 0.31 -18.06
CA ARG A 130 -8.83 -1.10 -18.35
C ARG A 130 -9.55 -1.79 -17.20
N ARG A 131 -9.13 -1.47 -15.97
CA ARG A 131 -9.60 -2.12 -14.74
C ARG A 131 -10.67 -1.32 -14.02
N GLY A 132 -10.71 0.00 -14.22
CA GLY A 132 -11.64 0.93 -13.58
C GLY A 132 -13.10 0.53 -13.69
N PRO A 133 -13.64 0.19 -14.88
CA PRO A 133 -15.02 -0.28 -15.01
C PRO A 133 -15.33 -1.50 -14.14
N GLY A 134 -14.32 -2.34 -13.88
CA GLY A 134 -14.46 -3.47 -12.99
C GLY A 134 -14.50 -3.12 -11.52
N TYR A 135 -13.70 -2.14 -11.11
CA TYR A 135 -13.69 -1.61 -9.76
C TYR A 135 -15.02 -0.92 -9.46
N GLU A 136 -15.46 -0.04 -10.36
CA GLU A 136 -16.69 0.72 -10.26
C GLU A 136 -17.90 -0.20 -10.09
N VAL A 137 -18.10 -1.15 -11.00
CA VAL A 137 -19.21 -2.10 -10.93
C VAL A 137 -19.16 -2.94 -9.65
N THR A 138 -17.98 -3.37 -9.21
CA THR A 138 -17.86 -4.20 -8.00
C THR A 138 -18.23 -3.42 -6.74
N ILE A 139 -17.79 -2.16 -6.64
CA ILE A 139 -18.09 -1.29 -5.50
C ILE A 139 -19.55 -0.84 -5.52
N ALA A 140 -20.08 -0.45 -6.68
CA ALA A 140 -21.48 -0.02 -6.84
C ALA A 140 -22.47 -1.14 -6.54
N LEU A 141 -22.15 -2.38 -6.93
CA LEU A 141 -22.98 -3.56 -6.68
C LEU A 141 -22.75 -4.21 -5.32
N ALA A 142 -21.83 -3.68 -4.50
CA ALA A 142 -21.69 -4.18 -3.14
C ALA A 142 -23.06 -4.03 -2.42
N PRO A 143 -23.55 -5.07 -1.74
CA PRO A 143 -24.81 -4.97 -1.00
C PRO A 143 -24.78 -3.86 0.06
N LEU A 144 -25.94 -3.31 0.42
CA LEU A 144 -26.01 -2.26 1.44
C LEU A 144 -25.64 -2.76 2.85
N HIS A 145 -25.73 -4.07 3.11
CA HIS A 145 -25.25 -4.65 4.37
C HIS A 145 -23.71 -4.77 4.41
N THR A 146 -23.04 -4.69 3.26
CA THR A 146 -21.58 -4.69 3.17
C THR A 146 -21.06 -3.30 3.46
N ARG A 147 -20.31 -3.17 4.55
CA ARG A 147 -19.59 -1.94 4.90
C ARG A 147 -18.39 -1.76 3.99
N LEU A 148 -18.18 -0.55 3.50
CA LEU A 148 -17.06 -0.20 2.64
C LEU A 148 -15.98 0.56 3.39
N LEU A 149 -14.73 0.17 3.15
CA LEU A 149 -13.54 0.92 3.51
C LEU A 149 -12.68 1.12 2.26
N LEU A 150 -12.70 2.31 1.68
CA LEU A 150 -11.91 2.64 0.50
C LEU A 150 -10.62 3.35 0.92
N LEU A 151 -9.44 2.81 0.58
CA LEU A 151 -8.14 3.35 0.97
C LEU A 151 -7.37 3.90 -0.24
N SER A 152 -6.95 5.17 -0.19
CA SER A 152 -6.05 5.75 -1.20
C SER A 152 -5.25 6.92 -0.64
N GLY A 153 -4.14 7.26 -1.30
CA GLY A 153 -3.44 8.54 -1.10
C GLY A 153 -3.25 9.34 -2.38
N SER A 154 -3.88 8.92 -3.48
CA SER A 154 -3.54 9.36 -4.84
C SER A 154 -4.74 9.89 -5.64
N VAL A 155 -5.91 10.04 -5.00
CA VAL A 155 -7.13 10.56 -5.64
C VAL A 155 -7.23 12.05 -5.40
N GLY A 156 -7.36 12.85 -6.48
CA GLY A 156 -7.48 14.31 -6.39
C GLY A 156 -8.85 14.81 -5.94
N ASN A 157 -9.89 14.01 -6.13
CA ASN A 157 -11.30 14.32 -5.87
C ASN A 157 -11.97 13.27 -4.96
N PRO A 158 -11.44 13.00 -3.74
CA PRO A 158 -11.99 11.95 -2.87
C PRO A 158 -13.42 12.25 -2.38
N LEU A 159 -13.82 13.53 -2.36
CA LEU A 159 -15.19 13.94 -2.03
C LEU A 159 -16.19 13.46 -3.08
N GLU A 160 -15.86 13.57 -4.38
CA GLU A 160 -16.74 13.10 -5.46
C GLU A 160 -16.97 11.58 -5.38
N VAL A 161 -15.99 10.81 -4.90
CA VAL A 161 -16.14 9.37 -4.66
C VAL A 161 -17.09 9.10 -3.49
N ALA A 162 -17.03 9.89 -2.42
CA ALA A 162 -17.97 9.79 -1.32
C ALA A 162 -19.40 10.16 -1.76
N ASP A 163 -19.55 11.26 -2.50
CA ASP A 163 -20.84 11.72 -3.03
C ASP A 163 -21.45 10.68 -3.99
N TRP A 164 -20.63 10.06 -4.84
CA TRP A 164 -21.06 8.96 -5.71
C TRP A 164 -21.62 7.78 -4.92
N LEU A 165 -20.93 7.35 -3.85
CA LEU A 165 -21.44 6.27 -2.99
C LEU A 165 -22.73 6.67 -2.26
N GLN A 166 -22.83 7.92 -1.80
CA GLN A 166 -24.06 8.44 -1.17
C GLN A 166 -25.24 8.45 -2.14
N ALA A 167 -25.02 8.80 -3.40
CA ALA A 167 -26.03 8.72 -4.45
C ALA A 167 -26.53 7.29 -4.70
N HIS A 168 -25.76 6.27 -4.30
CA HIS A 168 -26.15 4.85 -4.31
C HIS A 168 -26.79 4.40 -2.99
N GLY A 169 -27.25 5.33 -2.13
CA GLY A 169 -27.99 5.04 -0.91
C GLY A 169 -27.12 4.62 0.28
N ARG A 170 -25.81 4.88 0.23
CA ARG A 170 -24.87 4.56 1.32
C ARG A 170 -24.67 5.74 2.27
N SER A 171 -24.41 5.44 3.55
CA SER A 171 -23.99 6.43 4.55
C SER A 171 -22.47 6.43 4.61
N VAL A 172 -21.84 7.49 4.08
CA VAL A 172 -20.40 7.52 3.78
C VAL A 172 -19.74 8.72 4.43
N GLU A 173 -18.60 8.49 5.07
CA GLU A 173 -17.76 9.52 5.68
C GLU A 173 -16.41 9.61 4.98
N LEU A 174 -16.00 10.83 4.63
CA LEU A 174 -14.66 11.11 4.15
C LEU A 174 -13.74 11.41 5.33
N VAL A 175 -12.66 10.63 5.45
CA VAL A 175 -11.57 10.87 6.40
C VAL A 175 -10.30 11.16 5.59
N SER A 176 -9.73 12.34 5.80
CA SER A 176 -8.53 12.79 5.09
C SER A 176 -7.40 13.15 6.05
N GLU A 177 -6.18 12.78 5.69
CA GLU A 177 -4.94 13.21 6.36
C GLU A 177 -3.95 13.66 5.29
N GLY A 178 -3.46 14.90 5.39
CA GLY A 178 -2.49 15.46 4.43
C GLY A 178 -1.03 15.31 4.88
N LYS A 179 -0.79 15.07 6.16
CA LYS A 179 0.55 15.05 6.74
C LYS A 179 1.23 13.69 6.51
N ARG A 180 2.39 13.72 5.85
CA ARG A 180 3.25 12.54 5.75
C ARG A 180 3.98 12.30 7.08
N PRO A 181 4.02 11.06 7.61
CA PRO A 181 4.82 10.76 8.81
C PRO A 181 6.31 10.98 8.59
N VAL A 182 6.79 10.70 7.37
CA VAL A 182 8.15 10.96 6.92
C VAL A 182 8.08 12.09 5.90
N PRO A 183 8.60 13.29 6.22
CA PRO A 183 8.69 14.39 5.27
C PRO A 183 9.48 13.98 4.03
N LEU A 184 9.11 14.54 2.88
CA LEU A 184 9.82 14.35 1.62
C LEU A 184 10.31 15.72 1.14
N ASP A 185 11.58 15.76 0.74
CA ASP A 185 12.18 16.91 0.09
C ASP A 185 12.38 16.59 -1.39
N GLU A 186 11.90 17.46 -2.26
CA GLU A 186 12.11 17.34 -3.70
C GLU A 186 13.34 18.17 -4.12
N VAL A 187 14.28 17.52 -4.78
CA VAL A 187 15.52 18.15 -5.25
C VAL A 187 15.78 17.80 -6.71
N PHE A 188 16.29 18.78 -7.46
CA PHE A 188 16.84 18.52 -8.79
C PHE A 188 18.12 17.70 -8.64
N ALA A 189 18.14 16.51 -9.22
CA ALA A 189 19.23 15.56 -9.03
C ALA A 189 20.60 16.11 -9.51
N GLU A 190 20.59 17.04 -10.47
CA GLU A 190 21.78 17.74 -10.98
C GLU A 190 22.48 18.57 -9.90
N THR A 191 21.79 18.98 -8.84
CA THR A 191 22.42 19.69 -7.71
C THR A 191 23.48 18.85 -7.02
N LEU A 192 23.34 17.52 -7.03
CA LEU A 192 24.30 16.57 -6.47
C LEU A 192 25.59 16.49 -7.29
N LEU A 193 25.57 16.90 -8.56
CA LEU A 193 26.73 16.87 -9.46
C LEU A 193 27.70 18.04 -9.27
N ARG A 194 27.35 19.02 -8.43
CA ARG A 194 28.15 20.26 -8.24
C ARG A 194 29.41 20.06 -7.38
N ARG A 195 29.50 18.96 -6.62
CA ARG A 195 30.67 18.68 -5.77
C ARG A 195 31.72 17.89 -6.57
N PRO A 196 33.00 18.32 -6.59
CA PRO A 196 34.04 17.57 -7.27
C PRO A 196 34.24 16.20 -6.60
N PHE A 197 34.17 15.13 -7.39
CA PHE A 197 34.48 13.78 -6.92
C PHE A 197 35.97 13.72 -6.53
N ARG A 198 36.26 13.35 -5.28
CA ARG A 198 37.63 12.98 -4.86
C ARG A 198 37.81 11.49 -5.12
N GLY A 199 38.75 11.11 -6.00
CA GLY A 199 39.07 9.71 -6.28
C GLY A 199 38.95 9.31 -7.75
N ARG A 200 38.60 8.03 -8.01
CA ARG A 200 38.50 7.44 -9.35
C ARG A 200 37.54 8.24 -10.24
N LYS A 201 37.95 8.48 -11.49
CA LYS A 201 37.13 9.19 -12.49
C LYS A 201 35.92 8.34 -12.88
N ILE A 202 34.74 8.71 -12.37
CA ILE A 202 33.46 8.09 -12.71
C ILE A 202 32.95 8.65 -14.04
N ARG A 203 32.56 7.77 -14.97
CA ARG A 203 32.00 8.13 -16.29
C ARG A 203 30.49 7.92 -16.33
N GLY A 204 29.83 8.63 -17.24
CA GLY A 204 28.38 8.61 -17.39
C GLY A 204 27.65 9.59 -16.47
N HIS A 205 26.43 9.97 -16.87
CA HIS A 205 25.59 10.89 -16.09
C HIS A 205 25.04 10.20 -14.83
N TRP A 206 24.38 9.05 -14.99
CA TRP A 206 23.76 8.33 -13.88
C TRP A 206 24.73 7.82 -12.82
N PRO A 207 25.89 7.21 -13.16
CA PRO A 207 26.86 6.81 -12.13
C PRO A 207 27.38 7.99 -11.31
N LYS A 208 27.59 9.15 -11.93
CA LYS A 208 27.97 10.36 -11.18
C LYS A 208 26.85 10.80 -10.24
N LEU A 209 25.60 10.79 -10.70
CA LEU A 209 24.45 11.17 -9.88
C LEU A 209 24.31 10.23 -8.67
N VAL A 210 24.36 8.92 -8.90
CA VAL A 210 24.30 7.91 -7.83
C VAL A 210 25.46 8.06 -6.86
N ALA A 211 26.69 8.21 -7.35
CA ALA A 211 27.84 8.45 -6.49
C ALA A 211 27.71 9.75 -5.68
N GLY A 212 27.18 10.81 -6.28
CA GLY A 212 26.90 12.08 -5.61
C GLY A 212 25.88 11.91 -4.48
N ALA A 213 24.81 11.18 -4.73
CA ALA A 213 23.78 10.86 -3.73
C ALA A 213 24.35 10.01 -2.58
N LEU A 214 25.13 8.96 -2.88
CA LEU A 214 25.77 8.12 -1.87
C LEU A 214 26.78 8.90 -1.02
N ASN A 215 27.62 9.73 -1.64
CA ASN A 215 28.57 10.61 -0.93
C ASN A 215 27.87 11.65 -0.04
N ALA A 216 26.62 11.99 -0.36
CA ALA A 216 25.77 12.87 0.45
C ALA A 216 24.97 12.10 1.52
N ASN A 217 25.23 10.81 1.71
CA ASN A 217 24.50 9.92 2.63
C ASN A 217 22.99 9.85 2.35
N LEU A 218 22.59 9.92 1.07
CA LEU A 218 21.18 9.81 0.64
C LEU A 218 20.76 8.37 0.27
N GLY A 219 21.57 7.38 0.63
CA GLY A 219 21.22 5.97 0.46
C GLY A 219 20.32 5.44 1.59
N PRO A 220 19.61 4.32 1.39
CA PRO A 220 19.52 3.52 0.15
C PRO A 220 18.77 4.23 -0.98
N LEU A 221 19.11 3.92 -2.24
CA LEU A 221 18.56 4.58 -3.42
C LEU A 221 17.63 3.65 -4.21
N LEU A 222 16.48 4.17 -4.63
CA LEU A 222 15.59 3.55 -5.59
C LEU A 222 15.57 4.39 -6.87
N ILE A 223 16.03 3.82 -7.98
CA ILE A 223 16.10 4.52 -9.27
C ILE A 223 15.02 3.98 -10.19
N PHE A 224 14.12 4.87 -10.63
CA PHE A 224 13.05 4.51 -11.56
C PHE A 224 13.54 4.63 -13.01
N ALA A 225 13.41 3.54 -13.76
CA ALA A 225 13.65 3.51 -15.20
C ALA A 225 12.34 3.18 -15.92
N PRO A 226 12.06 3.82 -17.07
CA PRO A 226 10.76 3.69 -17.75
C PRO A 226 10.57 2.32 -18.42
N ARG A 227 11.65 1.57 -18.65
CA ARG A 227 11.61 0.23 -19.27
C ARG A 227 12.58 -0.69 -18.57
N ARG A 228 12.25 -1.99 -18.57
CA ARG A 228 13.10 -3.05 -18.04
C ARG A 228 14.51 -3.04 -18.63
N ALA A 229 14.64 -2.95 -19.96
CA ALA A 229 15.95 -2.90 -20.62
C ALA A 229 16.82 -1.73 -20.11
N ILE A 230 16.21 -0.55 -19.89
CA ILE A 230 16.93 0.61 -19.36
C ILE A 230 17.34 0.39 -17.91
N ALA A 231 16.49 -0.25 -17.10
CA ALA A 231 16.85 -0.60 -15.72
C ALA A 231 18.05 -1.57 -15.68
N GLU A 232 18.07 -2.56 -16.56
CA GLU A 232 19.16 -3.54 -16.67
C GLU A 232 20.46 -2.88 -17.15
N ASP A 233 20.38 -2.03 -18.18
CA ASP A 233 21.54 -1.27 -18.68
C ASP A 233 22.09 -0.32 -17.63
N LEU A 234 21.21 0.37 -16.90
CA LEU A 234 21.59 1.25 -15.80
C LEU A 234 22.29 0.44 -14.70
N ALA A 235 21.76 -0.71 -14.30
CA ALA A 235 22.38 -1.56 -13.30
C ALA A 235 23.78 -2.03 -13.72
N ARG A 236 23.96 -2.45 -14.98
CA ARG A 236 25.28 -2.82 -15.54
C ARG A 236 26.24 -1.63 -15.52
N GLN A 237 25.78 -0.46 -15.94
CA GLN A 237 26.60 0.76 -15.95
C GLN A 237 27.05 1.14 -14.54
N LEU A 238 26.13 1.11 -13.57
CA LEU A 238 26.44 1.41 -12.17
C LEU A 238 27.44 0.41 -11.57
N ALA A 239 27.30 -0.89 -11.88
CA ALA A 239 28.22 -1.92 -11.41
C ALA A 239 29.66 -1.76 -11.95
N VAL A 240 29.81 -1.23 -13.17
CA VAL A 240 31.13 -0.99 -13.79
C VAL A 240 31.80 0.29 -13.24
N GLU A 241 31.00 1.34 -13.02
CA GLU A 241 31.51 2.68 -12.75
C GLU A 241 31.62 3.02 -11.26
N LEU A 242 30.76 2.46 -10.41
CA LEU A 242 30.82 2.70 -8.97
C LEU A 242 31.87 1.78 -8.31
N PRO A 243 32.59 2.27 -7.29
CA PRO A 243 33.52 1.43 -6.54
C PRO A 243 32.78 0.25 -5.89
N GLN A 244 33.46 -0.88 -5.75
CA GLN A 244 32.93 -2.00 -4.98
C GLN A 244 32.72 -1.53 -3.53
N VAL A 245 31.46 -1.42 -3.15
CA VAL A 245 31.05 -1.32 -1.74
C VAL A 245 31.14 -2.72 -1.15
N GLU A 246 31.36 -2.86 0.16
CA GLU A 246 31.26 -4.15 0.83
C GLU A 246 29.97 -4.86 0.38
N PRO A 247 30.07 -6.08 -0.18
CA PRO A 247 28.89 -6.76 -0.66
C PRO A 247 27.91 -6.94 0.51
N LEU A 248 26.63 -6.67 0.26
CA LEU A 248 25.57 -7.08 1.17
C LEU A 248 25.70 -8.60 1.35
N GLU A 249 26.13 -9.04 2.53
CA GLU A 249 26.14 -10.46 2.85
C GLU A 249 24.70 -10.95 2.88
N LEU A 250 24.30 -11.66 1.82
CA LEU A 250 23.00 -12.32 1.79
C LEU A 250 22.93 -13.32 2.94
N SER A 251 21.86 -13.25 3.72
CA SER A 251 21.56 -14.26 4.73
C SER A 251 21.44 -15.66 4.07
N PRO A 252 21.63 -16.75 4.82
CA PRO A 252 21.45 -18.12 4.31
C PRO A 252 20.07 -18.36 3.70
N GLU A 253 19.06 -17.61 4.12
CA GLU A 253 17.69 -17.66 3.59
C GLU A 253 17.59 -16.95 2.23
N GLN A 254 18.20 -15.78 2.08
CA GLN A 254 18.22 -15.03 0.82
C GLN A 254 19.04 -15.73 -0.28
N LYS A 255 20.01 -16.57 0.09
CA LYS A 255 20.80 -17.38 -0.86
C LYS A 255 20.06 -18.62 -1.39
N LYS A 256 18.91 -18.98 -0.81
CA LYS A 256 18.12 -20.18 -1.19
C LYS A 256 17.00 -19.89 -2.19
N VAL A 257 16.80 -18.63 -2.57
CA VAL A 257 15.77 -18.18 -3.53
C VAL A 257 16.33 -18.20 -4.95
#